data_AF-A0A4Q1UCY2-F1
#
_entry.id   AF-A0A4Q1UCY2-F1
#
_cell.length_a   1.000
_cell.length_b   1.000
_cell.length_c   1.000
_cell.angle_alpha   90.00
_cell.angle_beta   90.00
_cell.angle_gamma   90.00
#
_symmetry.space_group_name_H-M   'P 1'
#
loop_
_entity.id
_entity.type
_entity.pdbx_description
1 polymer ?
#
loop_
_entity_poly.entity_id
_entity_poly.type
_entity_poly.pdbx_seq_one_letter_code
_entity_poly.pdbx_strand_id
1 'polypeptide(L)'
;MRPPKIQPLEIDPHLQARLGVLAEKQGASLADFTESVLRSYTDESERTISEQAEDEGRWQRYLETGVSVPFETVRARLRGFAAEARRTLEGTEGDG
;
A
#
# COMPACT_ATOMS: atom_id res chain seq x y z
N MET A 1 4.27 -28.25 0.55
CA MET A 1 5.49 -27.42 0.57
C MET A 1 6.23 -27.66 1.88
N ARG A 2 7.55 -27.84 1.86
CA ARG A 2 8.36 -27.78 3.08
C ARG A 2 8.42 -26.32 3.53
N PRO A 3 8.28 -25.99 4.82
CA PRO A 3 8.51 -24.62 5.26
C PRO A 3 9.93 -24.21 4.87
N PRO A 4 10.14 -22.96 4.39
CA PRO A 4 11.48 -22.49 4.07
C PRO A 4 12.34 -22.60 5.32
N LYS A 5 13.60 -23.00 5.14
CA LYS A 5 14.58 -23.01 6.22
C LYS A 5 14.77 -21.57 6.67
N ILE A 6 14.37 -21.27 7.91
CA ILE A 6 14.53 -19.94 8.50
C ILE A 6 16.03 -19.72 8.66
N GLN A 7 16.59 -18.84 7.83
CA GLN A 7 17.93 -18.32 8.05
C GLN A 7 17.78 -17.06 8.90
N PRO A 8 18.54 -16.94 10.01
CA PRO A 8 18.55 -15.70 10.79
C PRO A 8 18.99 -14.54 9.88
N LEU A 9 18.21 -13.46 9.88
CA LEU A 9 18.61 -12.22 9.23
C LEU A 9 19.54 -11.47 10.18
N GLU A 10 20.76 -11.18 9.72
CA GLU A 10 21.64 -10.26 10.43
C GLU A 10 21.17 -8.83 10.19
N ILE A 11 20.80 -8.13 11.27
CA ILE A 11 20.41 -6.72 11.24
C ILE A 11 21.60 -5.90 11.72
N ASP A 12 21.90 -4.83 10.98
CA ASP A 12 22.92 -3.85 11.37
C ASP A 12 22.69 -3.39 12.84
N PRO A 13 23.73 -3.38 13.70
CA PRO A 13 23.56 -3.05 15.12
C PRO A 13 22.96 -1.65 15.37
N HIS A 14 23.28 -0.66 14.54
CA HIS A 14 22.70 0.67 14.68
C HIS A 14 21.23 0.69 14.30
N LEU A 15 20.84 -0.03 13.24
CA LEU A 15 19.44 -0.21 12.89
C LEU A 15 18.68 -0.96 13.99
N GLN A 16 19.25 -2.03 14.54
CA GLN A 16 18.63 -2.79 15.63
C GLN A 16 18.38 -1.89 16.86
N ALA A 17 19.35 -1.06 17.24
CA ALA A 17 19.19 -0.11 18.34
C ALA A 17 18.07 0.91 18.08
N ARG A 18 17.97 1.43 16.85
CA ARG A 18 16.91 2.36 16.45
C ARG A 18 15.52 1.70 16.48
N LEU A 19 15.41 0.46 16.01
CA LEU A 19 14.17 -0.32 16.06
C LEU A 19 13.76 -0.59 17.51
N GLY A 20 14.72 -0.87 18.41
CA GLY A 20 14.45 -1.07 19.83
C GLY A 20 13.81 0.15 20.48
N VAL A 21 14.37 1.34 20.27
CA VAL A 21 13.82 2.61 20.78
C VAL A 21 12.40 2.86 20.24
N LEU A 22 12.12 2.52 18.98
CA LEU A 22 10.80 2.68 18.39
C LEU A 22 9.78 1.68 18.96
N ALA A 23 10.21 0.44 19.22
CA ALA A 23 9.38 -0.59 19.82
C ALA A 23 8.97 -0.21 21.26
N GLU A 24 9.92 0.23 22.07
CA GLU A 24 9.67 0.70 23.44
C GLU A 24 8.64 1.84 23.49
N LYS A 25 8.79 2.84 22.61
CA LYS A 25 7.84 3.97 22.52
C LYS A 25 6.42 3.55 22.13
N GLN A 26 6.27 2.40 21.48
CA GLN A 26 4.99 1.84 21.06
C GLN A 26 4.47 0.76 22.01
N GLY A 27 5.20 0.47 23.11
CA GLY A 27 4.83 -0.58 24.05
C GLY A 27 4.90 -2.00 23.46
N ALA A 28 5.71 -2.19 22.41
CA ALA A 28 5.86 -3.47 21.71
C ALA A 28 7.22 -4.11 22.02
N SER A 29 7.32 -5.44 21.87
CA SER A 29 8.62 -6.10 21.86
C SER A 29 9.38 -5.77 20.56
N LEU A 30 10.71 -5.81 20.60
CA LEU A 30 11.53 -5.59 19.38
C LEU A 30 11.17 -6.61 18.27
N ALA A 31 10.89 -7.86 18.64
CA ALA A 31 10.55 -8.91 17.68
C ALA A 31 9.21 -8.61 16.98
N ASP A 32 8.15 -8.32 17.74
CA ASP A 32 6.81 -8.04 17.20
C ASP A 32 6.82 -6.76 16.36
N PHE A 33 7.53 -5.73 16.83
CA PHE A 33 7.68 -4.48 16.08
C PHE A 33 8.42 -4.69 14.77
N THR A 34 9.52 -5.45 14.79
CA THR A 34 10.29 -5.74 13.56
C THR A 34 9.46 -6.56 12.58
N GLU A 35 8.69 -7.54 13.07
CA GLU A 35 7.77 -8.29 12.22
C GLU A 35 6.71 -7.39 11.58
N SER A 36 6.10 -6.46 12.35
CA SER A 36 5.09 -5.56 11.78
C SER A 36 5.67 -4.62 10.72
N VAL A 37 6.90 -4.13 10.94
CA VAL A 37 7.63 -3.31 9.95
C VAL A 37 7.87 -4.10 8.68
N LEU A 38 8.35 -5.35 8.79
CA LEU A 38 8.60 -6.20 7.63
C LEU A 38 7.31 -6.51 6.87
N ARG A 39 6.21 -6.85 7.56
CA ARG A 39 4.90 -7.07 6.94
C ARG A 39 4.42 -5.84 6.18
N SER A 40 4.43 -4.68 6.83
CA SER A 40 4.01 -3.43 6.18
C SER A 40 4.86 -3.09 4.96
N TYR A 41 6.17 -3.32 5.02
CA TYR A 41 7.05 -3.10 3.89
C TYR A 41 6.81 -4.10 2.76
N THR A 42 6.55 -5.36 3.07
CA THR A 42 6.18 -6.38 2.09
C THR A 42 4.89 -6.01 1.37
N ASP A 43 3.83 -5.68 2.11
CA ASP A 43 2.54 -5.29 1.53
C ASP A 43 2.69 -4.09 0.58
N GLU A 44 3.45 -3.07 1.00
CA GLU A 44 3.73 -1.89 0.20
C GLU A 44 4.57 -2.19 -1.05
N SER A 45 5.54 -3.09 -0.92
CA SER A 45 6.39 -3.52 -2.04
C SER A 45 5.58 -4.29 -3.08
N GLU A 46 4.71 -5.21 -2.64
CA GLU A 46 3.82 -5.98 -3.51
C GLU A 46 2.85 -5.06 -4.26
N ARG A 47 2.29 -4.06 -3.57
CA ARG A 47 1.45 -3.02 -4.16
C ARG A 47 2.21 -2.23 -5.22
N THR A 48 3.40 -1.74 -4.88
CA THR A 48 4.25 -0.94 -5.79
C THR A 48 4.60 -1.73 -7.06
N ILE A 49 4.98 -2.99 -6.93
CA ILE A 49 5.32 -3.86 -8.06
C ILE A 49 4.10 -4.05 -8.97
N SER A 50 2.93 -4.30 -8.38
CA SER A 50 1.69 -4.51 -9.11
C SER A 50 1.25 -3.25 -9.87
N GLU A 51 1.32 -2.08 -9.21
CA GLU A 51 1.02 -0.78 -9.81
C GLU A 51 1.98 -0.45 -10.94
N GLN A 52 3.28 -0.68 -10.75
CA GLN A 52 4.28 -0.48 -11.79
C GLN A 52 4.02 -1.36 -13.02
N ALA A 53 3.69 -2.64 -12.81
CA ALA A 53 3.36 -3.54 -13.91
C ALA A 53 2.10 -3.10 -14.68
N GLU A 54 1.09 -2.61 -13.96
CA GLU A 54 -0.11 -2.08 -14.59
C GLU A 54 0.16 -0.81 -15.41
N ASP A 55 0.91 0.14 -14.83
CA ASP A 55 1.24 1.40 -15.49
C ASP A 55 2.12 1.20 -16.71
N GLU A 56 3.11 0.32 -16.62
CA GLU A 56 3.92 -0.07 -17.79
C GLU A 56 3.04 -0.71 -18.86
N GLY A 57 2.10 -1.60 -18.49
CA GLY A 57 1.15 -2.19 -19.43
C GLY A 57 0.25 -1.16 -20.12
N ARG A 58 -0.23 -0.15 -19.38
CA ARG A 58 -1.00 0.98 -19.94
C ARG A 58 -0.15 1.82 -20.89
N TRP A 59 1.11 2.08 -20.53
CA TRP A 59 2.06 2.83 -21.35
C TRP A 59 2.35 2.13 -22.67
N GLN A 60 2.68 0.84 -22.64
CA GLN A 60 2.94 0.06 -23.85
C GLN A 60 1.73 0.04 -24.80
N ARG A 61 0.52 -0.15 -24.27
CA ARG A 61 -0.70 -0.09 -25.09
C ARG A 61 -0.91 1.28 -25.73
N TYR A 62 -0.60 2.37 -25.02
CA TYR A 62 -0.67 3.71 -25.58
C TYR A 62 0.34 3.89 -26.71
N LEU A 63 1.58 3.42 -26.54
CA LEU A 63 2.60 3.45 -27.60
C LEU A 63 2.14 2.71 -28.87
N GLU A 64 1.44 1.58 -28.71
CA GLU A 64 0.92 0.80 -29.84
C GLU A 64 -0.31 1.43 -30.50
N THR A 65 -1.25 1.96 -29.72
CA THR A 65 -2.59 2.33 -30.21
C THR A 65 -2.80 3.83 -30.36
N GLY A 66 -1.99 4.65 -29.67
CA GLY A 66 -2.22 6.08 -29.50
C GLY A 66 -3.48 6.43 -28.69
N VAL A 67 -4.21 5.43 -28.18
CA VAL A 67 -5.49 5.64 -27.48
C VAL A 67 -5.22 5.97 -26.01
N SER A 68 -5.73 7.12 -25.58
CA SER A 68 -5.73 7.55 -24.17
C SER A 68 -7.15 7.76 -23.68
N VAL A 69 -7.32 7.74 -22.35
CA VAL A 69 -8.60 8.10 -21.73
C VAL A 69 -8.73 9.63 -21.72
N PRO A 70 -9.79 10.22 -22.31
CA PRO A 70 -9.95 11.67 -22.31
C PRO A 70 -10.08 12.23 -20.89
N PHE A 71 -9.43 13.36 -20.63
CA PHE A 71 -9.45 14.04 -19.32
C PHE A 71 -10.87 14.23 -18.77
N GLU A 72 -11.80 14.67 -19.62
CA GLU A 72 -13.19 14.92 -19.22
C GLU A 72 -13.91 13.66 -18.74
N THR A 73 -13.58 12.50 -19.30
CA THR A 73 -14.13 11.20 -18.86
C THR A 73 -13.63 10.86 -17.46
N VAL A 74 -12.33 11.03 -17.20
CA VAL A 74 -11.74 10.79 -15.87
C VAL A 74 -12.33 11.76 -14.85
N ARG A 75 -12.40 13.06 -15.19
CA ARG A 75 -12.94 14.10 -14.31
C ARG A 75 -14.40 13.83 -13.93
N ALA A 76 -15.25 13.46 -14.89
CA ALA A 76 -16.64 13.14 -14.62
C ALA A 76 -16.77 11.94 -13.68
N ARG A 77 -15.97 10.89 -13.90
CA ARG A 77 -15.98 9.68 -13.06
C ARG A 77 -15.55 9.97 -11.62
N LEU A 78 -14.46 10.72 -11.43
CA LEU A 78 -13.98 11.09 -10.09
C LEU A 78 -15.00 11.95 -9.32
N ARG A 79 -15.69 12.88 -10.00
CA ARG A 79 -16.80 13.64 -9.40
C ARG A 79 -17.96 12.74 -8.99
N GLY A 80 -18.27 11.72 -9.80
CA GLY A 80 -19.27 10.70 -9.48
C GLY A 80 -18.95 9.98 -8.17
N PHE A 81 -17.72 9.50 -8.01
CA PHE A 81 -17.26 8.85 -6.78
C PHE A 81 -17.32 9.79 -5.57
N ALA A 82 -16.92 11.04 -5.71
CA ALA A 82 -17.01 12.02 -4.62
C ALA A 82 -18.47 12.29 -4.20
N ALA A 83 -19.39 12.36 -5.15
CA ALA A 83 -20.82 12.54 -4.87
C ALA A 83 -21.43 11.31 -4.19
N GLU A 84 -21.00 10.11 -4.58
CA GLU A 84 -21.42 8.86 -3.94
C GLU A 84 -20.92 8.75 -2.50
N ALA A 85 -19.62 9.01 -2.27
CA ALA A 85 -19.03 9.01 -0.94
C ALA A 85 -19.75 9.98 0.01
N ARG A 86 -20.11 11.18 -0.48
CA ARG A 86 -20.91 12.15 0.29
C ARG A 86 -22.28 11.60 0.71
N ARG A 87 -23.01 11.00 -0.23
CA ARG A 87 -24.32 10.40 0.07
C ARG A 87 -24.22 9.27 1.09
N THR A 88 -23.18 8.44 0.99
CA THR A 88 -22.94 7.37 1.96
C THR A 88 -22.75 7.96 3.36
N LEU A 89 -21.90 8.98 3.51
CA LEU A 89 -21.65 9.64 4.79
C LEU A 89 -22.93 10.27 5.38
N GLU A 90 -23.67 11.03 4.57
CA GLU A 90 -24.92 11.70 4.97
C GLU A 90 -26.04 10.70 5.33
N GLY A 91 -26.07 9.53 4.68
CA GLY A 91 -27.02 8.45 4.99
C GLY A 91 -26.71 7.70 6.29
N THR A 92 -25.47 7.75 6.78
CA THR A 92 -25.07 7.16 8.08
C THR A 92 -25.40 8.05 9.29
N GLU A 93 -25.60 9.36 9.09
CA GLU A 93 -25.92 10.32 10.16
C GLU A 93 -27.44 10.45 10.44
N GLY A 94 -28.29 9.80 9.64
CA GLY A 94 -29.75 9.87 9.75
C GLY A 94 -30.43 8.68 10.45
N ASP A 95 -29.67 7.71 10.95
CA ASP A 95 -30.18 6.46 11.57
C ASP A 95 -29.70 6.27 13.02
N GLY A 96 -29.55 7.38 13.76
CA GLY A 96 -29.15 7.43 15.17
C GLY A 96 -30.21 8.05 16.06
#